data_AF-A0A9D2SGS3-F1
#
_entry.id   AF-A0A9D2SGS3-F1
#
_cell.length_a   1.000
_cell.length_b   1.000
_cell.length_c   1.000
_cell.angle_alpha   90.00
_cell.angle_beta   90.00
_cell.angle_gamma   90.00
#
_symmetry.space_group_name_H-M   'P 1'
#
loop_
_entity.id
_entity.type
_entity.pdbx_description
1 polymer ?
#
loop_
_entity_poly.entity_id
_entity_poly.type
_entity_poly.pdbx_seq_one_letter_code
_entity_poly.pdbx_strand_id
1 'polypeptide(L)'
;EEITITLVGNHYPRKLIAFLKTRYGVRVENPYPGIFYIEGLLFPIQVLVQRKLEQGENLWLNCLRQDLDGTKDVEALARAYKGKDKDPLYSAAMDLIVRANRKVYEEGMRMCDALNELFADKLELQRMEGITEGKTEGKAEGKAEDILMFLEEMGSVPSSLREKILAQQDLNLLSRWLKLAAKAENLQEFERRIL
;
A
#
# COMPACT_ATOMS: atom_id res chain seq x y z
N GLU A 1 -11.87 33.55 0.38
CA GLU A 1 -11.49 32.34 -0.37
C GLU A 1 -12.53 32.08 -1.45
N GLU A 2 -12.09 31.88 -2.69
CA GLU A 2 -12.96 31.41 -3.77
C GLU A 2 -12.97 29.88 -3.73
N ILE A 3 -14.15 29.29 -3.50
CA ILE A 3 -14.33 27.85 -3.48
C ILE A 3 -14.56 27.37 -4.91
N THR A 4 -13.85 26.33 -5.33
CA THR A 4 -14.07 25.63 -6.61
C THR A 4 -14.24 24.14 -6.34
N ILE A 5 -15.14 23.48 -7.08
CA ILE A 5 -15.30 22.02 -7.02
C ILE A 5 -14.68 21.40 -8.27
N THR A 6 -13.82 20.40 -8.09
CA THR A 6 -13.24 19.63 -9.20
C THR A 6 -13.77 18.19 -9.19
N LEU A 7 -14.38 17.78 -10.30
CA LEU A 7 -14.87 16.43 -10.55
C LEU A 7 -13.91 15.70 -11.48
N VAL A 8 -13.35 14.57 -11.04
CA VAL A 8 -12.39 13.78 -11.83
C VAL A 8 -13.04 12.47 -12.28
N GLY A 9 -12.89 12.11 -13.55
CA GLY A 9 -13.32 10.80 -14.02
C GLY A 9 -12.78 10.40 -15.39
N ASN A 10 -12.99 9.14 -15.76
CA ASN A 10 -12.53 8.59 -17.04
C ASN A 10 -13.31 9.10 -18.25
N HIS A 11 -14.56 9.51 -18.05
CA HIS A 11 -15.46 9.91 -19.13
C HIS A 11 -16.14 11.23 -18.83
N TYR A 12 -16.38 12.01 -19.87
CA TYR A 12 -17.12 13.26 -19.75
C TYR A 12 -18.60 13.00 -19.38
N PRO A 13 -19.12 13.60 -18.29
CA PRO A 13 -20.45 13.28 -17.75
C PRO A 13 -21.57 13.97 -18.53
N ARG A 14 -21.78 13.56 -19.80
CA ARG A 14 -22.71 14.19 -20.75
C ARG A 14 -24.10 14.48 -20.17
N LYS A 15 -24.69 13.51 -19.46
CA LYS A 15 -26.05 13.64 -18.88
C LYS A 15 -26.11 14.71 -17.80
N LEU A 16 -25.11 14.76 -16.91
CA LEU A 16 -25.02 15.77 -15.86
C LEU A 16 -24.88 17.17 -16.49
N ILE A 17 -23.99 17.32 -17.47
CA ILE A 17 -23.77 18.62 -18.12
C ILE A 17 -25.02 19.08 -18.88
N ALA A 18 -25.68 18.18 -19.59
CA ALA A 18 -26.94 18.49 -20.26
C ALA A 18 -27.99 18.97 -19.26
N PHE A 19 -28.13 18.28 -18.12
CA PHE A 19 -29.03 18.70 -17.05
C PHE A 19 -28.69 20.10 -16.51
N LEU A 20 -27.41 20.38 -16.24
CA LEU A 20 -26.97 21.68 -15.74
C LEU A 20 -27.23 22.81 -16.74
N LYS A 21 -26.98 22.56 -18.04
CA LYS A 21 -27.30 23.51 -19.12
C LYS A 21 -28.79 23.81 -19.18
N THR A 22 -29.64 22.79 -19.15
CA THR A 22 -31.09 22.95 -19.23
C THR A 22 -31.68 23.63 -17.99
N ARG A 23 -31.24 23.26 -16.78
CA ARG A 23 -31.86 23.71 -15.52
C ARG A 23 -31.33 25.04 -15.01
N TYR A 24 -30.05 25.32 -15.25
CA TYR A 24 -29.32 26.46 -14.66
C TYR A 24 -28.66 27.35 -15.72
N GLY A 25 -28.74 27.03 -17.01
CA GLY A 25 -28.19 27.88 -18.07
C GLY A 25 -26.66 28.00 -18.05
N VAL A 26 -25.96 27.01 -17.52
CA VAL A 26 -24.49 27.08 -17.33
C VAL A 26 -23.74 27.23 -18.64
N ARG A 27 -22.63 27.98 -18.61
CA ARG A 27 -21.64 28.01 -19.69
C ARG A 27 -20.59 26.94 -19.45
N VAL A 28 -20.17 26.27 -20.52
CA VAL A 28 -19.15 25.22 -20.44
C VAL A 28 -18.05 25.53 -21.44
N GLU A 29 -16.84 25.66 -20.92
CA GLU A 29 -15.63 25.90 -21.70
C GLU A 29 -14.67 24.71 -21.58
N ASN A 30 -13.85 24.50 -22.60
CA ASN A 30 -12.85 23.44 -22.64
C ASN A 30 -11.52 24.01 -23.18
N PRO A 31 -10.85 24.86 -22.41
CA PRO A 31 -9.64 25.54 -22.87
C PRO A 31 -8.46 24.58 -23.08
N TYR A 32 -8.42 23.47 -22.34
CA TYR A 32 -7.37 22.45 -22.45
C TYR A 32 -7.98 21.07 -22.66
N PRO A 33 -7.31 20.16 -23.39
CA PRO A 33 -7.80 18.80 -23.57
C PRO A 33 -8.13 18.11 -22.24
N GLY A 34 -9.40 17.77 -22.06
CA GLY A 34 -9.87 17.06 -20.88
C GLY A 34 -10.15 17.94 -19.65
N ILE A 35 -9.98 19.25 -19.72
CA ILE A 35 -10.25 20.19 -18.62
C ILE A 35 -11.41 21.09 -19.01
N PHE A 36 -12.56 20.85 -18.38
CA PHE A 36 -13.78 21.61 -18.65
C PHE A 36 -14.11 22.53 -17.47
N TYR A 37 -14.40 23.79 -17.75
CA TYR A 37 -14.90 24.75 -16.77
C TYR A 37 -16.40 24.95 -16.96
N ILE A 38 -17.15 24.94 -15.86
CA ILE A 38 -18.58 25.14 -15.82
C ILE A 38 -18.86 26.37 -14.97
N GLU A 39 -19.40 27.40 -15.61
CA GLU A 39 -19.73 28.69 -15.00
C GLU A 39 -21.24 28.93 -14.95
N GLY A 40 -21.68 29.80 -14.03
CA GLY A 40 -23.10 30.14 -13.84
C GLY A 40 -23.78 29.39 -12.70
N LEU A 41 -22.99 28.72 -11.84
CA LEU A 41 -23.46 28.13 -10.58
C LEU A 41 -22.95 28.95 -9.39
N LEU A 42 -23.36 28.56 -8.17
CA LEU A 42 -22.96 29.21 -6.92
C LEU A 42 -21.42 29.26 -6.74
N PHE A 43 -20.71 28.25 -7.24
CA PHE A 43 -19.26 28.20 -7.30
C PHE A 43 -18.84 27.62 -8.67
N PRO A 44 -17.66 27.98 -9.19
CA PRO A 44 -17.10 27.37 -10.39
C PRO A 44 -16.95 25.86 -10.20
N ILE A 45 -17.26 25.10 -11.25
CA ILE A 45 -17.01 23.65 -11.28
C ILE A 45 -16.02 23.35 -12.39
N GLN A 46 -14.99 22.58 -12.08
CA GLN A 46 -14.07 21.99 -13.04
C GLN A 46 -14.39 20.51 -13.22
N VAL A 47 -14.35 20.01 -14.45
CA VAL A 47 -14.43 18.57 -14.75
C VAL A 47 -13.15 18.15 -15.46
N LEU A 48 -12.42 17.21 -14.85
CA LEU A 48 -11.22 16.59 -15.39
C LEU A 48 -11.56 15.22 -15.99
N VAL A 49 -11.36 15.08 -17.30
CA VAL A 49 -11.53 13.83 -18.04
C VAL A 49 -10.18 13.21 -18.32
N GLN A 50 -9.77 12.27 -17.47
CA GLN A 50 -8.39 11.77 -17.40
C GLN A 50 -7.86 11.24 -18.73
N ARG A 51 -8.68 10.49 -19.49
CA ARG A 51 -8.29 9.93 -20.80
C ARG A 51 -8.03 10.98 -21.89
N LYS A 52 -8.50 12.20 -21.70
CA LYS A 52 -8.33 13.32 -22.63
C LYS A 52 -7.22 14.28 -22.20
N LEU A 53 -6.68 14.12 -20.99
CA LEU A 53 -5.57 14.92 -20.51
C LEU A 53 -4.31 14.59 -21.32
N GLU A 54 -3.57 15.62 -21.72
CA GLU A 54 -2.30 15.44 -22.41
C GLU A 54 -1.26 14.81 -21.50
N GLN A 55 -0.60 13.76 -21.98
CA GLN A 55 0.39 13.02 -21.19
C GLN A 55 1.66 13.83 -20.90
N GLY A 56 1.99 14.84 -21.71
CA GLY A 56 3.19 15.66 -21.51
C GLY A 56 3.16 16.44 -20.20
N GLU A 57 2.03 17.09 -19.91
CA GLU A 57 1.87 17.92 -18.71
C GLU A 57 1.17 17.17 -17.56
N ASN A 58 0.19 16.34 -17.90
CA ASN A 58 -0.73 15.74 -16.93
C ASN A 58 -0.52 14.24 -16.75
N LEU A 59 0.71 13.74 -16.98
CA LEU A 59 1.05 12.31 -16.92
C LEU A 59 0.52 11.64 -15.65
N TRP A 60 0.79 12.22 -14.48
CA TRP A 60 0.42 11.63 -13.18
C TRP A 60 -1.09 11.47 -13.02
N LEU A 61 -1.88 12.49 -13.37
CA LEU A 61 -3.34 12.44 -13.33
C LEU A 61 -3.91 11.50 -14.41
N ASN A 62 -3.28 11.47 -15.57
CA ASN A 62 -3.62 10.57 -16.67
C ASN A 62 -3.39 9.10 -16.25
N CYS A 63 -2.32 8.81 -15.51
CA CYS A 63 -1.98 7.48 -14.99
C CYS A 63 -2.88 7.00 -13.84
N LEU A 64 -3.80 7.83 -13.32
CA LEU A 64 -4.81 7.41 -12.34
C LEU A 64 -6.07 6.76 -12.97
N ARG A 65 -6.17 6.72 -14.30
CA ARG A 65 -7.28 6.04 -14.99
C ARG A 65 -7.21 4.53 -14.76
N GLN A 66 -8.36 3.84 -14.80
CA GLN A 66 -8.46 2.39 -14.58
C GLN A 66 -8.09 1.52 -15.79
N ASP A 67 -7.95 2.14 -16.95
CA ASP A 67 -7.73 1.51 -18.26
C ASP A 67 -6.36 1.90 -18.84
N LEU A 68 -5.33 1.74 -18.01
CA LEU A 68 -3.94 1.89 -18.40
C LEU A 68 -3.51 0.76 -19.35
N ASP A 69 -2.67 1.11 -20.31
CA ASP A 69 -1.85 0.16 -21.06
C ASP A 69 -0.68 -0.28 -20.16
N GLY A 70 -0.66 -1.56 -19.81
CA GLY A 70 0.36 -2.15 -18.92
C GLY A 70 1.79 -2.10 -19.43
N THR A 71 1.99 -1.72 -20.69
CA THR A 71 3.32 -1.49 -21.27
C THR A 71 3.61 0.00 -21.38
N LYS A 72 2.86 0.71 -22.23
CA LYS A 72 3.19 2.10 -22.61
C LYS A 72 3.01 3.08 -21.47
N ASP A 73 1.87 3.03 -20.78
CA ASP A 73 1.58 4.00 -19.72
C ASP A 73 2.44 3.76 -18.49
N VAL A 74 2.66 2.48 -18.17
CA VAL A 74 3.52 2.05 -17.07
C VAL A 74 4.98 2.48 -17.33
N GLU A 75 5.49 2.25 -18.54
CA GLU A 75 6.85 2.65 -18.90
C GLU A 75 7.00 4.19 -18.93
N ALA A 76 6.01 4.91 -19.44
CA ALA A 76 6.02 6.38 -19.43
C ALA A 76 6.07 6.93 -17.99
N LEU A 77 5.27 6.40 -17.07
CA LEU A 77 5.31 6.83 -15.67
C LEU A 77 6.64 6.45 -15.00
N ALA A 78 7.14 5.24 -15.26
CA ALA A 78 8.42 4.78 -14.74
C ALA A 78 9.56 5.73 -15.15
N ARG A 79 9.64 6.08 -16.43
CA ARG A 79 10.63 7.04 -16.95
C ARG A 79 10.48 8.42 -16.30
N ALA A 80 9.26 8.89 -16.08
CA ALA A 80 9.02 10.18 -15.45
C ALA A 80 9.34 10.21 -13.94
N TYR A 81 9.34 9.04 -13.28
CA TYR A 81 9.69 8.86 -11.88
C TYR A 81 11.19 8.65 -11.65
N LYS A 82 11.93 8.14 -12.65
CA LYS A 82 13.37 7.85 -12.54
C LYS A 82 14.16 9.04 -11.99
N GLY A 83 14.89 8.82 -10.90
CA GLY A 83 15.72 9.84 -10.23
C GLY A 83 14.96 10.82 -9.33
N LYS A 84 13.65 10.60 -9.09
CA LYS A 84 12.80 11.42 -8.22
C LYS A 84 12.36 10.68 -6.95
N ASP A 85 12.95 9.52 -6.69
CA ASP A 85 12.67 8.64 -5.55
C ASP A 85 12.91 9.29 -4.18
N LYS A 86 13.78 10.30 -4.13
CA LYS A 86 14.09 11.05 -2.90
C LYS A 86 13.07 12.14 -2.57
N ASP A 87 12.21 12.51 -3.51
CA ASP A 87 11.17 13.52 -3.28
C ASP A 87 9.90 12.86 -2.73
N PRO A 88 9.47 13.22 -1.50
CA PRO A 88 8.29 12.64 -0.88
C PRO A 88 7.00 12.81 -1.71
N LEU A 89 6.86 13.90 -2.47
CA LEU A 89 5.67 14.16 -3.28
C LEU A 89 5.60 13.19 -4.47
N TYR A 90 6.72 12.98 -5.15
CA TYR A 90 6.79 12.01 -6.25
C TYR A 90 6.60 10.58 -5.75
N SER A 91 7.20 10.23 -4.60
CA SER A 91 6.99 8.91 -3.99
C SER A 91 5.52 8.70 -3.60
N ALA A 92 4.87 9.69 -2.97
CA ALA A 92 3.46 9.60 -2.59
C ALA A 92 2.54 9.48 -3.81
N ALA A 93 2.81 10.25 -4.87
CA ALA A 93 2.05 10.16 -6.11
C ALA A 93 2.23 8.80 -6.81
N MET A 94 3.45 8.27 -6.84
CA MET A 94 3.74 6.96 -7.43
C MET A 94 3.03 5.85 -6.65
N ASP A 95 3.10 5.88 -5.32
CA ASP A 95 2.42 4.93 -4.45
C ASP A 95 0.89 4.99 -4.61
N LEU A 96 0.31 6.20 -4.75
CA LEU A 96 -1.11 6.35 -5.04
C LEU A 96 -1.50 5.71 -6.39
N ILE A 97 -0.74 5.98 -7.45
CA ILE A 97 -1.02 5.45 -8.80
C ILE A 97 -0.90 3.93 -8.83
N VAL A 98 0.17 3.38 -8.26
CA VAL A 98 0.39 1.93 -8.20
C VAL A 98 -0.72 1.25 -7.40
N ARG A 99 -1.14 1.83 -6.26
CA ARG A 99 -2.26 1.28 -5.47
C ARG A 99 -3.59 1.35 -6.21
N ALA A 100 -3.90 2.47 -6.88
CA ALA A 100 -5.13 2.62 -7.64
C ALA A 100 -5.21 1.65 -8.82
N ASN A 101 -4.08 1.28 -9.41
CA ASN A 101 -3.97 0.46 -10.61
C ASN A 101 -3.14 -0.83 -10.42
N ARG A 102 -3.24 -1.44 -9.23
CA ARG A 102 -2.36 -2.54 -8.78
C ARG A 102 -2.20 -3.68 -9.80
N LYS A 103 -3.30 -4.18 -10.36
CA LYS A 103 -3.26 -5.29 -11.33
C LYS A 103 -2.42 -4.97 -12.58
N VAL A 104 -2.57 -3.76 -13.12
CA VAL A 104 -1.84 -3.33 -14.31
C VAL A 104 -0.35 -3.20 -14.02
N TYR A 105 0.02 -2.70 -12.84
CA TYR A 105 1.43 -2.60 -12.43
C TYR A 105 2.06 -3.94 -12.10
N GLU A 106 1.31 -4.88 -11.51
CA GLU A 106 1.79 -6.25 -11.29
C GLU A 106 2.08 -6.97 -12.62
N GLU A 107 1.22 -6.80 -13.62
CA GLU A 107 1.44 -7.30 -14.98
C GLU A 107 2.62 -6.58 -15.66
N GLY A 108 2.69 -5.25 -15.53
CA GLY A 108 3.79 -4.43 -16.04
C GLY A 108 5.14 -4.84 -15.46
N MET A 109 5.23 -5.14 -14.16
CA MET A 109 6.46 -5.66 -13.53
C MET A 109 6.85 -7.03 -14.10
N ARG A 110 5.91 -7.88 -14.48
CA ARG A 110 6.25 -9.16 -15.11
C ARG A 110 6.75 -9.02 -16.55
N MET A 111 6.39 -7.94 -17.22
CA MET A 111 6.58 -7.79 -18.67
C MET A 111 7.62 -6.72 -19.07
N CYS A 112 7.91 -5.75 -18.20
CA CYS A 112 8.71 -4.57 -18.54
C CYS A 112 10.01 -4.52 -17.72
N ASP A 113 11.13 -4.80 -18.38
CA ASP A 113 12.47 -4.79 -17.74
C ASP A 113 12.83 -3.40 -17.19
N ALA A 114 12.45 -2.32 -17.88
CA ALA A 114 12.71 -0.95 -17.42
C ALA A 114 11.96 -0.62 -16.11
N LEU A 115 10.77 -1.18 -15.91
CA LEU A 115 10.02 -1.03 -14.66
C LEU A 115 10.65 -1.86 -13.54
N ASN A 116 11.11 -3.08 -13.85
CA ASN A 116 11.83 -3.92 -12.91
C ASN A 116 13.12 -3.26 -12.43
N GLU A 117 13.93 -2.73 -13.35
CA GLU A 117 15.15 -1.98 -12.99
C GLU A 117 14.86 -0.79 -12.10
N LEU A 118 13.79 -0.03 -12.39
CA LEU A 118 13.41 1.14 -11.60
C LEU A 118 13.05 0.79 -10.15
N PHE A 119 12.44 -0.38 -9.93
CA PHE A 119 12.00 -0.84 -8.62
C PHE A 119 12.90 -1.91 -7.99
N ALA A 120 13.96 -2.34 -8.68
CA ALA A 120 14.80 -3.46 -8.26
C ALA A 120 15.34 -3.27 -6.84
N ASP A 121 15.95 -2.11 -6.57
CA ASP A 121 16.53 -1.80 -5.26
C ASP A 121 15.47 -1.83 -4.15
N LYS A 122 14.27 -1.29 -4.42
CA LYS A 122 13.16 -1.27 -3.45
C LYS A 122 12.59 -2.67 -3.21
N LEU A 123 12.44 -3.46 -4.27
CA LEU A 123 11.97 -4.84 -4.20
C LEU A 123 12.97 -5.73 -3.45
N GLU A 124 14.26 -5.54 -3.69
CA GLU A 124 15.33 -6.27 -3.00
C GLU A 124 15.37 -5.91 -1.51
N LEU A 125 15.25 -4.62 -1.17
CA LEU A 125 15.15 -4.18 0.23
C LEU A 125 13.96 -4.81 0.94
N GLN A 126 12.76 -4.73 0.35
CA GLN A 126 11.55 -5.35 0.93
C GLN A 126 11.69 -6.87 1.07
N ARG A 127 12.33 -7.53 0.09
CA ARG A 127 12.60 -8.97 0.17
C ARG A 127 13.56 -9.29 1.31
N MET A 128 14.62 -8.49 1.49
CA MET A 128 15.55 -8.67 2.59
C MET A 128 14.86 -8.47 3.94
N GLU A 129 14.06 -7.41 4.09
CA GLU A 129 13.26 -7.15 5.29
C GLU A 129 12.33 -8.33 5.60
N GLY A 130 11.57 -8.82 4.62
CA GLY A 130 10.70 -9.98 4.79
C GLY A 130 11.44 -11.27 5.15
N ILE A 131 12.64 -11.51 4.59
CA ILE A 131 13.48 -12.64 4.99
C ILE A 131 13.96 -12.48 6.44
N THR A 132 14.34 -11.27 6.85
CA THR A 132 14.78 -11.03 8.23
C THR A 132 13.64 -11.20 9.22
N GLU A 133 12.46 -10.66 8.91
CA GLU A 133 11.24 -10.76 9.72
C GLU A 133 10.81 -12.22 9.87
N GLY A 134 10.71 -12.96 8.76
CA GLY A 134 10.36 -14.38 8.79
C GLY A 134 11.38 -15.25 9.53
N LYS A 135 12.67 -14.92 9.46
CA LYS A 135 13.71 -15.60 10.27
C LYS A 135 13.57 -15.29 11.76
N THR A 136 13.17 -14.07 12.12
CA THR A 136 12.97 -13.70 13.53
C THR A 136 11.72 -14.35 14.09
N GLU A 137 10.62 -14.34 13.34
CA GLU A 137 9.35 -14.97 13.69
C GLU A 137 9.53 -16.48 13.86
N GLY A 138 10.11 -17.18 12.87
CA GLY A 138 10.34 -18.63 12.98
C GLY A 138 11.27 -19.03 14.13
N LYS A 139 12.22 -18.16 14.52
CA LYS A 139 13.04 -18.39 15.74
C LYS A 139 12.26 -18.18 17.03
N ALA A 140 11.29 -17.27 17.03
CA ALA A 140 10.44 -17.01 18.18
C ALA A 140 9.46 -18.17 18.37
N GLU A 141 8.78 -18.57 17.29
CA GLU A 141 7.87 -19.72 17.26
C GLU A 141 8.59 -21.00 17.71
N GLY A 142 9.75 -21.32 17.13
CA GLY A 142 10.49 -22.53 17.54
C GLY A 142 10.88 -22.54 19.02
N LYS A 143 11.28 -21.39 19.59
CA LYS A 143 11.57 -21.31 21.03
C LYS A 143 10.32 -21.42 21.89
N ALA A 144 9.20 -20.86 21.44
CA ALA A 144 7.92 -20.97 22.12
C ALA A 144 7.44 -22.43 22.14
N GLU A 145 7.56 -23.13 21.01
CA GLU A 145 7.29 -24.57 20.89
C GLU A 145 8.21 -25.40 21.80
N ASP A 146 9.52 -25.13 21.80
CA ASP A 146 10.47 -25.82 22.69
C ASP A 146 10.13 -25.62 24.17
N ILE A 147 9.75 -24.40 24.58
CA ILE A 147 9.29 -24.12 25.94
C ILE A 147 8.07 -24.97 26.26
N LEU A 148 7.05 -24.95 25.40
CA LEU A 148 5.81 -25.70 25.62
C LEU A 148 6.07 -27.20 25.72
N MET A 149 6.95 -27.74 24.88
CA MET A 149 7.36 -29.14 24.94
C MET A 149 7.93 -29.50 26.33
N PHE A 150 8.85 -28.68 26.88
CA PHE A 150 9.35 -28.91 28.25
C PHE A 150 8.25 -28.84 29.31
N LEU A 151 7.32 -27.89 29.18
CA LEU A 151 6.25 -27.73 30.16
C LEU A 151 5.22 -28.88 30.08
N GLU A 152 4.95 -29.40 28.88
CA GLU A 152 4.06 -30.54 28.66
C GLU A 152 4.57 -31.83 29.31
N GLU A 153 5.89 -32.03 29.40
CA GLU A 153 6.50 -33.14 30.15
C GLU A 153 6.22 -33.05 31.67
N MET A 154 6.04 -31.84 32.20
CA MET A 154 5.76 -31.60 33.62
C MET A 154 4.27 -31.66 33.96
N GLY A 155 3.39 -31.67 32.95
CA GLY A 155 1.94 -31.75 33.13
C GLY A 155 1.15 -30.95 32.09
N SER A 156 -0.17 -30.85 32.29
CA SER A 156 -1.04 -30.10 31.39
C SER A 156 -0.80 -28.59 31.52
N VAL A 157 -0.30 -27.97 30.45
CA VAL A 157 -0.03 -26.53 30.39
C VAL A 157 -1.36 -25.75 30.33
N PRO A 158 -1.64 -24.82 31.27
CA PRO A 158 -2.85 -24.01 31.22
C PRO A 158 -2.95 -23.19 29.93
N SER A 159 -4.16 -23.06 29.37
CA SER A 159 -4.39 -22.35 28.09
C SER A 159 -3.89 -20.90 28.11
N SER A 160 -4.07 -20.19 29.22
CA SER A 160 -3.60 -18.81 29.41
C SER A 160 -2.08 -18.70 29.31
N LEU A 161 -1.35 -19.68 29.85
CA LEU A 161 0.10 -19.72 29.80
C LEU A 161 0.57 -20.07 28.38
N ARG A 162 -0.09 -21.02 27.71
CA ARG A 162 0.19 -21.38 26.32
C ARG A 162 0.06 -20.18 25.39
N GLU A 163 -1.05 -19.45 25.48
CA GLU A 163 -1.29 -18.24 24.68
C GLU A 163 -0.22 -17.17 24.93
N LYS A 164 0.17 -16.95 26.19
CA LYS A 164 1.24 -15.99 26.55
C LYS A 164 2.60 -16.35 25.94
N ILE A 165 2.93 -17.64 25.90
CA ILE A 165 4.20 -18.13 25.33
C ILE A 165 4.19 -18.01 23.81
N LEU A 166 3.12 -18.43 23.14
CA LEU A 166 3.01 -18.37 21.68
C LEU A 166 2.90 -16.94 21.14
N ALA A 167 2.29 -16.01 21.89
CA ALA A 167 2.21 -14.61 21.48
C ALA A 167 3.52 -13.84 21.66
N GLN A 168 4.55 -14.43 22.28
CA GLN A 168 5.80 -13.75 22.54
C GLN A 168 6.71 -13.72 21.31
N GLN A 169 7.20 -12.53 20.95
CA GLN A 169 8.08 -12.31 19.80
C GLN A 169 9.50 -11.88 20.23
N ASP A 170 9.71 -11.50 21.49
CA ASP A 170 11.04 -11.16 22.00
C ASP A 170 11.90 -12.42 22.18
N LEU A 171 12.86 -12.58 21.27
CA LEU A 171 13.82 -13.69 21.28
C LEU A 171 14.66 -13.78 22.54
N ASN A 172 14.98 -12.66 23.21
CA ASN A 172 15.76 -12.66 24.44
C ASN A 172 14.93 -13.18 25.61
N LEU A 173 13.68 -12.71 25.70
CA LEU A 173 12.73 -13.16 26.71
C LEU A 173 12.42 -14.65 26.54
N LEU A 174 12.15 -15.10 25.31
CA LEU A 174 11.97 -16.51 24.98
C LEU A 174 13.21 -17.35 25.31
N SER A 175 14.42 -16.85 25.05
CA SER A 175 15.65 -17.57 25.44
C SER A 175 15.75 -17.73 26.97
N ARG A 176 15.31 -16.72 27.72
CA ARG A 176 15.29 -16.78 29.18
C ARG A 176 14.24 -17.77 29.66
N TRP A 177 13.04 -17.74 29.10
CA TRP A 177 11.97 -18.67 29.42
C TRP A 177 12.35 -20.10 29.08
N LEU A 178 12.98 -20.36 27.93
CA LEU A 178 13.49 -21.69 27.57
C LEU A 178 14.47 -22.24 28.60
N LYS A 179 15.41 -21.41 29.07
CA LYS A 179 16.35 -21.79 30.15
C LYS A 179 15.65 -22.02 31.49
N LEU A 180 14.56 -21.30 31.76
CA LEU A 180 13.77 -21.48 32.98
C LEU A 180 12.94 -22.77 32.91
N ALA A 181 12.32 -23.06 31.76
CA ALA A 181 11.57 -24.27 31.53
C ALA A 181 12.47 -25.50 31.69
N ALA A 182 13.64 -25.50 31.07
CA ALA A 182 14.63 -26.58 31.20
C ALA A 182 15.15 -26.81 32.64
N LYS A 183 14.92 -25.88 33.58
CA LYS A 183 15.37 -25.96 34.98
C LYS A 183 14.22 -26.07 35.98
N ALA A 184 12.97 -25.95 35.54
CA ALA A 184 11.84 -25.98 36.43
C ALA A 184 11.55 -27.43 36.84
N GLU A 185 11.22 -27.64 38.12
CA GLU A 185 10.81 -28.95 38.62
C GLU A 185 9.31 -29.20 38.39
N ASN A 186 8.52 -28.12 38.24
CA ASN A 186 7.09 -28.17 37.97
C ASN A 186 6.57 -26.87 37.33
N LEU A 187 5.34 -26.94 36.79
CA LEU A 187 4.67 -25.83 36.11
C LEU A 187 4.50 -24.57 36.98
N GLN A 188 4.23 -24.74 38.28
CA GLN A 188 3.95 -23.62 39.20
C GLN A 188 5.22 -22.80 39.48
N GLU A 189 6.37 -23.47 39.61
CA GLU A 189 7.68 -22.83 39.74
C GLU A 189 8.02 -22.02 38.49
N PHE A 190 7.80 -22.60 37.31
CA PHE A 190 8.01 -21.90 36.04
C PHE A 190 7.13 -20.66 35.94
N GLU A 191 5.82 -20.81 36.19
CA GLU A 191 4.84 -19.72 36.08
C GLU A 191 5.17 -18.55 37.01
N ARG A 192 5.59 -18.82 38.26
CA ARG A 192 6.03 -17.76 39.20
C ARG A 192 7.29 -17.00 38.74
N ARG A 193 8.13 -17.59 37.88
CA ARG A 193 9.39 -16.98 37.42
C ARG A 193 9.26 -16.15 36.15
N ILE A 194 8.12 -16.24 35.47
CA ILE A 194 7.82 -15.50 34.23
C ILE A 194 6.70 -14.45 34.40
N LEU A 195 6.11 -14.38 35.58
CA LEU A 195 5.28 -13.28 36.08
C LEU A 195 6.18 -12.23 36.75
#